data_AF-A0A3S9NUM9-F1
#
_entry.id   AF-A0A3S9NUM9-F1
#
_cell.length_a   1.000
_cell.length_b   1.000
_cell.length_c   1.000
_cell.angle_alpha   90.00
_cell.angle_beta   90.00
_cell.angle_gamma   90.00
#
_symmetry.space_group_name_H-M   'P 1'
#
loop_
_entity.id
_entity.type
_entity.pdbx_description
1 polymer ?
#
loop_
_entity_poly.entity_id
_entity_poly.type
_entity_poly.pdbx_seq_one_letter_code
_entity_poly.pdbx_strand_id
1 'polypeptide(L)'
;MKDIRTNLRIMFLVVMCYLLNKYMLRPFVLDNGLDGFTNVFVLSFPNLCEAILGTLLLTNIALVVNTKWFKEYRIKTFFIYPTVVLLAAIYVITQELKIHNLGGRNVYDLNDVLFSIIGLLLALVYLLIKRPQYSDSDNFAG
;
A
#
# COMPACT_ATOMS: atom_id res chain seq x y z
N MET A 1 11.61 4.86 15.88
CA MET A 1 11.15 3.46 15.75
C MET A 1 9.65 3.26 15.92
N LYS A 2 8.96 4.01 16.80
CA LYS A 2 7.52 3.79 17.07
C LYS A 2 6.63 3.92 15.82
N ASP A 3 6.93 4.88 14.95
CA ASP A 3 6.17 5.14 13.73
C ASP A 3 6.36 4.04 12.69
N ILE A 4 7.59 3.62 12.41
CA ILE A 4 7.87 2.46 11.53
C ILE A 4 7.16 1.21 12.06
N ARG A 5 7.22 0.95 13.36
CA ARG A 5 6.52 -0.19 13.97
C ARG A 5 5.00 -0.10 13.76
N THR A 6 4.45 1.10 13.81
CA THR A 6 3.03 1.34 13.55
C THR A 6 2.69 1.08 12.08
N ASN A 7 3.50 1.57 11.14
CA ASN A 7 3.34 1.26 9.72
C ASN A 7 3.40 -0.25 9.46
N LEU A 8 4.36 -0.96 10.07
CA LEU A 8 4.49 -2.41 9.95
C LEU A 8 3.26 -3.16 10.50
N ARG A 9 2.66 -2.69 11.61
CA ARG A 9 1.41 -3.26 12.13
C ARG A 9 0.24 -3.07 11.17
N ILE A 10 0.14 -1.88 10.56
CA ILE A 10 -0.88 -1.60 9.55
C ILE A 10 -0.66 -2.48 8.32
N MET A 11 0.58 -2.58 7.83
CA MET A 11 0.93 -3.47 6.72
C MET A 11 0.55 -4.92 7.03
N PHE A 12 0.86 -5.41 8.23
CA PHE A 12 0.47 -6.75 8.66
C PHE A 12 -1.05 -6.93 8.62
N LEU A 13 -1.82 -5.97 9.13
CA LEU A 13 -3.27 -6.00 9.08
C LEU A 13 -3.80 -6.00 7.64
N VAL A 14 -3.24 -5.17 6.76
CA VAL A 14 -3.59 -5.13 5.33
C VAL A 14 -3.30 -6.47 4.64
N VAL A 15 -2.16 -7.11 4.94
CA VAL A 15 -1.84 -8.45 4.44
C VAL A 15 -2.86 -9.48 4.96
N MET A 16 -3.23 -9.42 6.24
CA MET A 16 -4.26 -10.32 6.78
C MET A 16 -5.59 -10.12 6.06
N CYS A 17 -6.03 -8.88 5.85
CA CYS A 17 -7.24 -8.58 5.07
C CYS A 17 -7.16 -9.11 3.64
N TYR A 18 -6.02 -8.92 2.96
CA TYR A 18 -5.78 -9.46 1.62
C TYR A 18 -5.92 -10.98 1.59
N LEU A 19 -5.28 -11.69 2.53
CA LEU A 19 -5.33 -13.15 2.60
C LEU A 19 -6.73 -13.67 2.92
N LEU A 20 -7.43 -13.06 3.88
CA LEU A 20 -8.81 -13.39 4.21
C LEU A 20 -9.73 -13.19 3.00
N ASN A 21 -9.56 -12.09 2.28
CA ASN A 21 -10.32 -11.84 1.06
C ASN A 21 -10.03 -12.91 0.00
N LYS A 22 -8.75 -13.21 -0.25
CA LYS A 22 -8.33 -14.14 -1.31
C LYS A 22 -8.74 -15.58 -1.05
N TYR A 23 -8.61 -16.06 0.19
CA TYR A 23 -8.77 -17.47 0.52
C TYR A 23 -10.12 -17.82 1.15
N MET A 24 -10.84 -16.84 1.71
CA MET A 24 -12.13 -17.11 2.36
C MET A 24 -13.26 -16.36 1.67
N LEU A 25 -13.18 -15.03 1.56
CA LEU A 25 -14.30 -14.23 1.09
C LEU A 25 -14.57 -14.44 -0.41
N ARG A 26 -13.55 -14.34 -1.25
CA ARG A 26 -13.65 -14.50 -2.71
C ARG A 26 -14.26 -15.83 -3.15
N PRO A 27 -13.76 -17.02 -2.72
CA PRO A 27 -14.39 -18.27 -3.11
C PRO A 27 -15.84 -18.34 -2.63
N PHE A 28 -16.10 -17.94 -1.38
CA PHE A 28 -17.46 -17.95 -0.84
C PHE A 28 -18.43 -17.08 -1.66
N VAL A 29 -18.05 -15.86 -2.02
CA VAL A 29 -18.90 -14.92 -2.76
C VAL A 29 -19.19 -15.43 -4.18
N LEU A 30 -18.17 -15.97 -4.86
CA LEU A 30 -18.31 -16.49 -6.22
C LEU A 30 -19.14 -17.78 -6.26
N ASP A 31 -18.98 -18.67 -5.28
CA ASP A 31 -19.71 -19.95 -5.21
C ASP A 31 -21.20 -19.77 -4.89
N ASN A 32 -21.54 -18.74 -4.12
CA ASN A 32 -22.93 -18.44 -3.74
C ASN A 32 -23.65 -17.50 -4.72
N GLY A 33 -22.97 -17.04 -5.79
CA GLY A 33 -23.58 -16.19 -6.82
C GLY A 33 -24.17 -14.89 -6.27
N LEU A 34 -23.47 -14.26 -5.32
CA LEU A 34 -23.93 -12.99 -4.73
C LEU A 34 -24.00 -11.87 -5.76
N ASP A 35 -24.59 -10.75 -5.35
CA ASP A 35 -24.90 -9.60 -6.20
C ASP A 35 -23.66 -8.95 -6.83
N GLY A 36 -23.90 -8.17 -7.89
CA GLY A 36 -22.84 -7.56 -8.71
C GLY A 36 -21.90 -6.65 -7.93
N PHE A 37 -22.39 -5.92 -6.92
CA PHE A 37 -21.54 -5.03 -6.12
C PHE A 37 -20.56 -5.82 -5.26
N THR A 38 -21.03 -6.86 -4.58
CA THR A 38 -20.17 -7.72 -3.74
C THR A 38 -19.09 -8.41 -4.57
N ASN A 39 -19.43 -8.88 -5.78
CA ASN A 39 -18.44 -9.45 -6.69
C ASN A 39 -17.35 -8.44 -7.08
N VAL A 40 -17.74 -7.23 -7.49
CA VAL A 40 -16.77 -6.18 -7.84
C VAL A 40 -15.88 -5.85 -6.65
N PHE A 41 -16.47 -5.65 -5.47
CA PHE A 41 -15.70 -5.34 -4.27
C PHE A 41 -14.65 -6.41 -3.96
N VAL A 42 -15.06 -7.68 -3.91
CA VAL A 42 -14.18 -8.78 -3.49
C VAL A 42 -13.10 -9.09 -4.53
N LEU A 43 -13.38 -8.85 -5.81
CA LEU A 43 -12.40 -9.01 -6.89
C LEU A 43 -11.37 -7.87 -6.92
N SER A 44 -11.78 -6.62 -6.68
CA SER A 44 -10.90 -5.43 -6.73
C SER A 44 -10.24 -5.06 -5.39
N PHE A 45 -10.74 -5.58 -4.27
CA PHE A 45 -10.16 -5.36 -2.93
C PHE A 45 -8.65 -5.71 -2.80
N PRO A 46 -8.14 -6.79 -3.42
CA PRO A 46 -6.71 -7.08 -3.46
C PRO A 46 -5.85 -5.89 -3.93
N ASN A 47 -6.30 -5.17 -4.97
CA ASN A 47 -5.56 -4.06 -5.56
C ASN A 47 -5.52 -2.83 -4.64
N LEU A 48 -6.60 -2.59 -3.89
CA LEU A 48 -6.61 -1.60 -2.81
C LEU A 48 -5.57 -1.93 -1.74
N CYS A 49 -5.49 -3.20 -1.34
CA CYS A 49 -4.51 -3.66 -0.35
C CYS A 49 -3.07 -3.52 -0.86
N GLU A 50 -2.82 -3.89 -2.12
CA GLU A 50 -1.50 -3.76 -2.77
C GLU A 50 -1.05 -2.29 -2.85
N ALA A 51 -1.94 -1.37 -3.21
CA ALA A 51 -1.66 0.06 -3.23
C ALA A 51 -1.27 0.62 -1.85
N ILE A 52 -2.01 0.26 -0.80
CA ILE A 52 -1.70 0.68 0.57
C ILE A 52 -0.36 0.09 1.02
N LEU A 53 -0.16 -1.21 0.80
CA LEU A 53 1.04 -1.93 1.22
C LEU A 53 2.29 -1.40 0.50
N GLY A 54 2.23 -1.22 -0.82
CA GLY A 54 3.32 -0.67 -1.62
C GLY A 54 3.70 0.74 -1.15
N THR A 55 2.71 1.60 -0.91
CA THR A 55 2.95 2.97 -0.43
C THR A 55 3.62 2.99 0.95
N LEU A 56 3.13 2.20 1.91
CA LEU A 56 3.70 2.15 3.26
C LEU A 56 5.09 1.52 3.28
N LEU A 57 5.31 0.46 2.49
CA LEU A 57 6.61 -0.19 2.33
C LEU A 57 7.64 0.81 1.79
N LEU A 58 7.34 1.46 0.66
CA LEU A 58 8.21 2.45 0.06
C LEU A 58 8.44 3.66 0.98
N THR A 59 7.44 4.06 1.78
CA THR A 59 7.59 5.14 2.76
C THR A 59 8.60 4.73 3.83
N ASN A 60 8.48 3.53 4.39
CA ASN A 60 9.43 3.04 5.40
C ASN A 60 10.85 2.98 4.84
N ILE A 61 11.03 2.46 3.62
CA ILE A 61 12.33 2.42 2.94
C ILE A 61 12.88 3.84 2.75
N ALA A 62 12.08 4.76 2.20
CA ALA A 62 12.49 6.12 1.92
C ALA A 62 12.87 6.89 3.20
N LEU A 63 12.13 6.72 4.29
CA LEU A 63 12.45 7.33 5.58
C LEU A 63 13.77 6.79 6.16
N VAL A 64 14.01 5.48 6.09
CA VAL A 64 15.26 4.87 6.56
C VAL A 64 16.44 5.34 5.70
N VAL A 65 16.29 5.34 4.38
CA VAL A 65 17.33 5.82 3.44
C VAL A 65 17.63 7.30 3.67
N ASN A 66 16.60 8.14 3.83
CA ASN A 66 16.78 9.57 4.08
C ASN A 66 17.58 9.85 5.36
N THR A 67 17.34 9.08 6.42
CA THR A 67 18.07 9.27 7.69
C THR A 67 19.47 8.66 7.66
N LYS A 68 19.66 7.48 7.06
CA LYS A 68 20.95 6.76 7.08
C LYS A 68 21.95 7.27 6.04
N TRP A 69 21.49 7.55 4.83
CA TRP A 69 22.36 7.95 3.71
C TRP A 69 22.46 9.46 3.52
N PHE A 70 21.36 10.20 3.70
CA PHE A 70 21.32 11.65 3.47
C PHE A 70 21.47 12.45 4.76
N LYS A 71 22.51 12.13 5.56
CA LYS A 71 22.72 12.71 6.91
C LYS A 71 22.79 14.24 6.90
N GLU A 72 23.52 14.82 5.95
CA GLU A 72 23.72 16.28 5.84
C GLU A 72 22.61 16.98 5.05
N TYR A 73 21.93 16.26 4.15
CA TYR A 73 20.91 16.80 3.24
C TYR A 73 19.58 16.06 3.40
N ARG A 74 19.04 16.04 4.63
CA ARG A 74 17.75 15.37 4.88
C ARG A 74 16.65 16.00 4.05
N ILE A 75 16.06 15.18 3.19
CA ILE A 75 14.92 15.56 2.38
C ILE A 75 13.72 15.74 3.31
N LYS A 76 12.98 16.83 3.15
CA LYS A 76 11.76 17.08 3.92
C LYS A 76 10.71 16.02 3.56
N THR A 77 10.01 15.51 4.57
CA THR A 77 8.92 14.52 4.39
C THR A 77 7.84 15.00 3.42
N PHE A 78 7.65 16.30 3.31
CA PHE A 78 6.80 16.94 2.31
C PHE A 78 7.12 16.52 0.86
N PHE A 79 8.39 16.29 0.53
CA PHE A 79 8.80 15.79 -0.80
C PHE A 79 8.81 14.26 -0.87
N ILE A 80 9.07 13.58 0.26
CA ILE A 80 9.15 12.11 0.31
C ILE A 80 7.78 11.49 0.03
N TYR A 81 6.73 11.92 0.73
CA TYR A 81 5.40 11.29 0.63
C TYR A 81 4.79 11.35 -0.78
N PRO A 82 4.71 12.51 -1.47
CA PRO A 82 4.18 12.53 -2.83
C PRO A 82 5.05 11.73 -3.80
N THR A 83 6.38 11.72 -3.62
CA THR A 83 7.28 10.91 -4.46
C THR A 83 7.01 9.42 -4.28
N VAL A 84 6.86 8.96 -3.03
CA VAL A 84 6.55 7.57 -2.73
C VAL A 84 5.19 7.17 -3.27
N VAL A 85 4.17 8.01 -3.09
CA VAL A 85 2.83 7.74 -3.63
C VAL A 85 2.85 7.69 -5.15
N LEU A 86 3.62 8.57 -5.80
CA LEU A 86 3.79 8.54 -7.26
C LEU A 86 4.45 7.24 -7.73
N LEU A 87 5.52 6.79 -7.06
CA LEU A 87 6.18 5.52 -7.39
C LEU A 87 5.27 4.32 -7.18
N ALA A 88 4.52 4.30 -6.06
CA ALA A 88 3.52 3.27 -5.80
C ALA A 88 2.40 3.30 -6.87
N ALA A 89 1.96 4.49 -7.28
CA ALA A 89 0.95 4.66 -8.32
C ALA A 89 1.43 4.13 -9.67
N ILE A 90 2.66 4.46 -10.07
CA ILE A 90 3.28 3.91 -11.30
C ILE A 90 3.27 2.39 -11.22
N TYR A 91 3.72 1.81 -10.09
CA TYR A 91 3.73 0.37 -9.92
C TYR A 91 2.33 -0.26 -10.08
N VAL A 92 1.35 0.13 -9.27
CA VAL A 92 0.03 -0.53 -9.29
C VAL A 92 -0.73 -0.28 -10.59
N ILE A 93 -0.67 0.93 -11.15
CA ILE A 93 -1.38 1.23 -12.40
C ILE A 93 -0.76 0.48 -13.57
N THR A 94 0.58 0.43 -13.65
CA THR A 94 1.24 -0.31 -14.75
C THR A 94 1.08 -1.82 -14.61
N GLN A 95 0.89 -2.33 -13.37
CA GLN A 95 0.51 -3.72 -13.12
C GLN A 95 -0.89 -4.00 -13.68
N GLU A 96 -1.88 -3.14 -13.38
CA GLU A 96 -3.25 -3.33 -13.87
C GLU A 96 -3.37 -3.19 -15.39
N LEU A 97 -2.60 -2.28 -15.99
CA LEU A 97 -2.48 -2.14 -17.45
C LEU A 97 -1.70 -3.29 -18.12
N LYS A 98 -1.25 -4.29 -17.35
CA LYS A 98 -0.45 -5.44 -17.79
C LYS A 98 0.84 -5.08 -18.51
N ILE A 99 1.38 -3.90 -18.26
CA ILE A 99 2.72 -3.52 -18.73
C ILE A 99 3.75 -4.43 -18.05
N HIS A 100 3.45 -4.88 -16.82
CA HIS A 100 4.13 -5.98 -16.16
C HIS A 100 3.11 -6.83 -15.39
N ASN A 101 3.38 -8.13 -15.20
CA ASN A 101 2.45 -9.07 -14.55
C ASN A 101 3.15 -9.85 -13.43
N LEU A 102 3.41 -9.19 -12.31
CA LEU A 102 4.00 -9.83 -11.12
C LEU A 102 2.94 -10.54 -10.25
N GLY A 103 1.65 -10.20 -10.41
CA GLY A 103 0.52 -10.78 -9.67
C GLY A 103 -0.17 -12.00 -10.33
N GLY A 104 0.30 -12.45 -11.50
CA GLY A 104 -0.27 -13.58 -12.25
C GLY A 104 -1.12 -13.16 -13.46
N ARG A 105 -2.09 -13.99 -13.86
CA ARG A 105 -2.99 -13.71 -14.99
C ARG A 105 -4.15 -12.80 -14.57
N ASN A 106 -3.86 -11.55 -14.22
CA ASN A 106 -4.94 -10.58 -14.03
C ASN A 106 -5.56 -10.24 -15.39
N VAL A 107 -6.86 -9.98 -15.48
CA VAL A 107 -7.52 -9.42 -16.68
C VAL A 107 -7.74 -7.94 -16.38
N TYR A 108 -7.50 -7.06 -17.35
CA TYR A 108 -7.72 -5.64 -17.13
C TYR A 108 -9.18 -5.38 -16.74
N ASP A 109 -9.39 -4.77 -15.57
CA ASP A 109 -10.68 -4.31 -15.06
C ASP A 109 -10.55 -2.84 -14.61
N LEU A 110 -11.49 -2.00 -15.04
CA LEU A 110 -11.54 -0.60 -14.63
C LEU A 110 -11.73 -0.46 -13.11
N ASN A 111 -12.47 -1.38 -12.49
CA ASN A 111 -12.67 -1.38 -11.04
C ASN A 111 -11.36 -1.60 -10.29
N ASP A 112 -10.46 -2.42 -10.82
CA ASP A 112 -9.15 -2.70 -10.21
C ASP A 112 -8.27 -1.44 -10.18
N VAL A 113 -8.31 -0.66 -11.26
CA VAL A 113 -7.64 0.66 -11.33
C VAL A 113 -8.25 1.62 -10.31
N LEU A 114 -9.58 1.67 -10.20
CA LEU A 114 -10.27 2.54 -9.23
C LEU A 114 -9.92 2.16 -7.79
N PHE A 115 -9.91 0.88 -7.45
CA PHE A 115 -9.54 0.40 -6.11
C PHE A 115 -8.08 0.71 -5.78
N SER A 116 -7.18 0.60 -6.76
CA SER A 116 -5.79 1.04 -6.62
C SER A 116 -5.69 2.53 -6.31
N ILE A 117 -6.41 3.39 -7.05
CA ILE A 117 -6.46 4.83 -6.80
C ILE A 117 -6.99 5.14 -5.40
N ILE A 118 -8.07 4.47 -4.97
CA ILE A 118 -8.63 4.61 -3.62
C ILE A 118 -7.58 4.22 -2.57
N GLY A 119 -6.88 3.10 -2.75
CA GLY A 119 -5.81 2.66 -1.85
C GLY A 119 -4.66 3.66 -1.74
N LEU A 120 -4.22 4.24 -2.87
CA LEU A 120 -3.20 5.29 -2.92
C LEU A 120 -3.64 6.55 -2.17
N LEU A 121 -4.89 6.99 -2.36
CA LEU A 121 -5.45 8.16 -1.67
C LEU A 121 -5.56 7.92 -0.16
N LEU A 122 -6.05 6.75 0.25
CA LEU A 122 -6.12 6.38 1.67
C LEU A 122 -4.74 6.37 2.33
N ALA A 123 -3.74 5.79 1.65
CA ALA A 123 -2.37 5.78 2.13
C ALA A 123 -1.79 7.21 2.21
N LEU A 124 -2.02 8.06 1.20
CA LEU A 124 -1.58 9.45 1.22
C LEU A 124 -2.20 10.23 2.38
N VAL A 125 -3.53 10.13 2.56
CA VAL A 125 -4.24 10.77 3.68
C VAL A 125 -3.68 10.31 5.02
N TYR A 126 -3.45 9.01 5.17
CA TYR A 126 -2.81 8.45 6.35
C TYR A 126 -1.43 9.08 6.62
N LEU A 127 -0.58 9.18 5.59
CA LEU A 127 0.76 9.78 5.70
C LEU A 127 0.71 11.26 6.07
N LEU A 128 -0.25 12.02 5.51
CA LEU A 128 -0.40 13.45 5.80
C LEU A 128 -0.90 13.73 7.22
N ILE A 129 -1.76 12.85 7.76
CA ILE A 129 -2.29 12.95 9.13
C ILE A 129 -1.25 12.50 10.15
N LYS A 130 -0.67 11.30 9.98
CA LYS A 130 0.25 10.72 10.97
C LYS A 130 1.66 11.25 10.86
N ARG A 131 2.09 11.67 9.66
CA ARG A 131 3.43 12.19 9.35
C ARG A 131 4.54 11.35 9.98
N PRO A 132 4.59 10.03 9.68
CA PRO A 132 5.55 9.12 10.31
C PRO A 132 7.00 9.58 10.10
N GLN A 133 7.81 9.55 11.15
CA GLN A 133 9.23 9.93 11.07
C GLN A 133 10.14 8.80 11.50
N TYR A 134 11.38 8.83 11.01
CA TYR A 134 12.44 7.93 11.48
C TYR A 134 13.60 8.75 12.04
N SER A 135 13.80 8.64 13.36
CA SER A 135 14.94 9.19 14.08
C SER A 135 15.76 8.06 14.69
N ASP A 136 17.09 8.12 14.54
CA ASP A 136 18.03 7.14 15.13
C ASP A 136 18.10 7.24 16.66
N SER A 137 17.64 8.35 17.26
CA SER A 137 17.56 8.53 18.72
C SER A 137 16.73 7.47 19.43
N ASP A 138 15.80 6.84 18.71
CA ASP A 138 14.93 5.80 19.26
C ASP A 138 15.64 4.44 19.42
N ASN A 139 16.89 4.30 18.95
CA ASN A 139 17.70 3.08 19.07
C ASN A 139 18.58 3.03 20.33
N PHE A 140 18.67 4.13 21.10
CA PHE A 140 19.55 4.23 22.27
C PHE A 140 18.81 4.25 23.62
N ALA A 141 17.48 4.05 23.62
CA ALA A 141 16.65 3.97 24.83
C ALA A 141 16.13 2.54 25.06
N GLY A 142 17.02 1.56 24.93
CA GLY A 142 16.79 0.14 25.25
C GLY A 142 17.76 -0.33 26.31
#